data_AF-A0A0G1AID6-F1
#
_entry.id   AF-A0A0G1AID6-F1
#
_cell.length_a   1.000
_cell.length_b   1.000
_cell.length_c   1.000
_cell.angle_alpha   90.00
_cell.angle_beta   90.00
_cell.angle_gamma   90.00
#
_symmetry.space_group_name_H-M   'P 1'
#
loop_
_entity.id
_entity.type
_entity.pdbx_description
1 polymer ?
#
loop_
_entity_poly.entity_id
_entity_poly.type
_entity_poly.pdbx_seq_one_letter_code
_entity_poly.pdbx_strand_id
1 'polypeptide(L)' 'MQTIQSITQNPYIWIPLLLVDLTLRGLALWKSSRKGEKYWFVALLVVNSVGILPLIYLLIQRYKEGKKA' A
#
# COMPACT_ATOMS: atom_id res chain seq x y z
N MET A 1 -26.92 -13.72 -20.78
CA MET A 1 -25.73 -13.00 -20.27
C MET A 1 -25.05 -13.82 -19.16
N GLN A 2 -24.08 -14.69 -19.49
CA GLN A 2 -23.24 -15.41 -18.48
C GLN A 2 -21.73 -15.36 -18.77
N THR A 3 -21.31 -14.68 -19.86
CA THR A 3 -19.90 -14.61 -20.30
C THR A 3 -18.99 -13.84 -19.34
N ILE A 4 -19.54 -12.90 -18.57
CA ILE A 4 -18.77 -12.07 -17.62
C ILE A 4 -18.21 -12.91 -16.47
N GLN A 5 -18.94 -13.96 -16.02
CA GLN A 5 -18.53 -14.73 -14.86
C GLN A 5 -17.29 -15.59 -15.13
N SER A 6 -17.12 -16.13 -16.33
CA SER A 6 -15.93 -16.91 -16.70
C SER A 6 -14.64 -16.07 -16.70
N ILE A 7 -14.76 -14.77 -17.01
CA ILE A 7 -13.63 -13.84 -16.99
C ILE A 7 -13.26 -13.51 -15.55
N THR A 8 -14.23 -13.23 -14.68
CA THR A 8 -13.97 -12.84 -13.28
C THR A 8 -13.51 -14.00 -12.40
N GLN A 9 -13.95 -15.23 -12.69
CA GLN A 9 -13.62 -16.44 -11.93
C GLN A 9 -12.24 -17.02 -12.26
N ASN A 10 -11.47 -16.39 -13.14
CA ASN A 10 -10.13 -16.82 -13.46
C ASN A 10 -9.12 -16.32 -12.39
N PRO A 11 -8.57 -17.20 -11.53
CA PRO A 11 -7.70 -16.80 -10.42
C PRO A 11 -6.43 -16.07 -10.90
N TYR A 12 -5.97 -16.35 -12.12
CA TYR A 12 -4.74 -15.80 -12.66
C TYR A 12 -4.78 -14.27 -12.84
N ILE A 13 -5.97 -13.67 -13.00
CA ILE A 13 -6.14 -12.21 -13.15
C ILE A 13 -5.85 -11.46 -11.84
N TRP A 14 -6.11 -12.10 -10.70
CA TRP A 14 -5.96 -11.49 -9.38
C TRP A 14 -4.53 -11.55 -8.85
N ILE A 15 -3.69 -12.46 -9.38
CA ILE A 15 -2.29 -12.65 -8.98
C ILE A 15 -1.44 -11.37 -9.11
N PRO A 16 -1.40 -10.67 -10.28
CA PRO A 16 -0.61 -9.45 -10.40
C PRO A 16 -1.13 -8.33 -9.49
N LEU A 17 -2.44 -8.24 -9.26
CA LEU A 17 -3.02 -7.26 -8.35
C LEU A 17 -2.58 -7.50 -6.90
N LEU A 18 -2.58 -8.76 -6.45
CA LEU A 18 -2.05 -9.16 -5.15
C LEU A 18 -0.56 -8.86 -5.02
N LEU A 19 0.24 -9.17 -6.04
CA LEU A 19 1.68 -8.89 -6.06
C LEU A 19 1.97 -7.39 -5.96
N VAL A 20 1.26 -6.55 -6.70
CA VAL A 20 1.42 -5.09 -6.66
C VAL A 20 0.99 -4.54 -5.29
N ASP A 21 -0.13 -5.00 -4.73
CA ASP A 21 -0.59 -4.56 -3.41
C ASP A 21 0.40 -4.97 -2.31
N LEU A 22 0.91 -6.21 -2.34
CA LEU A 22 1.92 -6.68 -1.39
C LEU A 22 3.23 -5.91 -1.52
N THR A 23 3.66 -5.63 -2.76
CA THR A 23 4.91 -4.92 -3.02
C THR A 23 4.82 -3.47 -2.56
N LEU A 24 3.72 -2.77 -2.83
CA LEU A 24 3.49 -1.41 -2.37
C LEU A 24 3.38 -1.33 -0.84
N ARG A 25 2.66 -2.26 -0.20
CA ARG A 25 2.58 -2.33 1.27
C ARG A 25 3.93 -2.66 1.89
N GLY A 26 4.66 -3.61 1.31
CA GLY A 26 6.00 -3.99 1.75
C GLY A 26 7.01 -2.85 1.66
N LEU A 27 6.99 -2.08 0.56
CA LEU A 27 7.84 -0.89 0.40
C LEU A 27 7.47 0.23 1.39
N ALA A 28 6.18 0.45 1.64
CA ALA A 28 5.72 1.43 2.62
C ALA A 28 6.14 1.02 4.06
N LEU A 29 5.98 -0.26 4.41
CA LEU A 29 6.43 -0.83 5.68
C LEU A 29 7.95 -0.71 5.85
N TRP A 30 8.74 -1.10 4.83
CA TRP A 30 10.21 -0.97 4.83
C TRP A 30 10.62 0.48 5.09
N LYS A 31 10.01 1.43 4.39
CA LYS A 31 10.33 2.85 4.51
C LYS A 31 9.98 3.41 5.89
N SER A 32 8.82 3.05 6.45
CA SER A 32 8.41 3.44 7.80
C SER A 32 9.33 2.88 8.89
N SER A 33 9.76 1.62 8.74
CA SER A 33 10.68 0.95 9.65
C SER A 33 12.06 1.61 9.64
N ARG A 34 12.60 1.93 8.45
CA ARG A 34 13.89 2.63 8.29
C ARG A 34 13.89 4.04 8.88
N LYS A 35 12.74 4.72 8.90
CA LYS A 35 12.59 6.04 9.54
C LYS A 35 12.23 5.99 11.02
N GLY A 36 12.05 4.80 11.60
CA GLY A 36 11.69 4.60 13.00
C GLY A 36 10.26 5.00 13.36
N GLU A 37 9.38 5.19 12.36
CA GLU A 37 8.00 5.62 12.59
C GLU A 37 7.08 4.43 12.88
N LYS A 38 7.16 3.92 14.11
CA LYS A 38 6.42 2.74 14.59
C LYS A 38 4.89 2.86 14.45
N TYR A 39 4.35 4.06 14.58
CA TYR A 39 2.91 4.33 14.40
C TYR A 39 2.46 4.09 12.95
N TRP A 40 3.28 4.45 11.96
CA TRP A 40 2.99 4.23 10.55
C TRP A 40 3.12 2.76 10.15
N PHE A 41 4.05 2.04 10.76
CA PHE A 41 4.18 0.60 10.60
C PHE A 41 2.89 -0.12 11.03
N VAL A 42 2.38 0.18 12.24
CA VAL A 42 1.13 -0.42 12.74
C VAL A 42 -0.07 0.00 11.90
N ALA A 43 -0.16 1.28 11.49
CA ALA A 43 -1.24 1.74 10.62
C ALA A 43 -1.26 0.98 9.28
N LEU A 44 -0.10 0.81 8.62
CA LEU A 44 0.01 0.07 7.35
C LEU A 44 -0.29 -1.43 7.49
N LEU A 45 -0.10 -1.99 8.70
CA LEU A 45 -0.35 -3.41 8.97
C LEU A 45 -1.82 -3.68 9.33
N VAL A 46 -2.48 -2.75 10.03
CA VAL A 46 -3.87 -2.89 10.49
C VAL A 46 -4.87 -2.42 9.44
N VAL A 47 -4.51 -1.42 8.65
CA VAL A 47 -5.42 -0.82 7.66
C VAL A 47 -5.28 -1.57 6.34
N ASN A 48 -6.34 -2.30 5.96
CA ASN A 48 -6.44 -3.01 4.68
C ASN A 48 -6.75 -2.05 3.50
N SER A 49 -6.09 -0.90 3.46
CA SER A 49 -6.30 0.10 2.40
C SER A 49 -5.25 -0.05 1.31
N VAL A 50 -5.69 -0.61 0.18
CA VAL A 50 -4.93 -0.68 -1.07
C VAL A 50 -4.49 0.74 -1.47
N GLY A 51 -3.22 1.08 -1.26
CA GLY A 51 -2.58 2.29 -1.78
C GLY A 51 -2.89 3.64 -1.12
N ILE A 52 -4.05 3.86 -0.49
CA ILE A 52 -4.40 5.21 0.04
C ILE A 52 -3.55 5.61 1.26
N LEU A 53 -3.28 4.66 2.16
CA LEU A 53 -2.53 4.94 3.39
C LEU A 53 -1.02 5.20 3.11
N PRO A 54 -0.36 4.44 2.21
CA PRO A 54 0.97 4.79 1.71
C PRO A 54 1.07 6.21 1.12
N LEU A 55 0.02 6.67 0.42
CA LEU A 55 0.00 8.00 -0.19
C LEU A 55 -0.01 9.11 0.87
N ILE A 56 -0.84 8.94 1.91
CA ILE A 56 -0.90 9.88 3.04
C ILE A 56 0.44 9.88 3.80
N TYR A 57 1.07 8.71 3.99
CA TYR A 57 2.39 8.61 4.60
C TYR A 57 3.44 9.41 3.82
N LEU A 58 3.52 9.21 2.51
CA LEU A 58 4.47 9.92 1.65
C LEU A 58 4.23 11.44 1.65
N LEU A 59 2.96 11.88 1.68
CA LEU A 59 2.60 13.30 1.76
C LEU A 59 3.03 13.94 3.09
N ILE A 60 2.74 13.28 4.21
CA ILE A 60 3.13 13.76 5.55
C ILE A 60 4.66 13.79 5.69
N GLN A 61 5.33 12.77 5.16
CA GLN A 61 6.77 12.73 5.15
C GLN A 61 7.39 13.87 4.33
N ARG A 62 6.83 14.18 3.15
CA ARG A 62 7.27 15.34 2.35
C ARG A 62 7.05 16.66 3.07
N TYR A 63 5.90 16.83 3.72
CA TYR A 63 5.60 18.05 4.48
C TYR A 63 6.59 18.28 5.63
N LYS A 64 6.98 17.20 6.31
CA LYS A 64 7.92 17.23 7.45
C LYS A 64 9.36 17.56 7.05
N GLU A 65 9.75 17.30 5.80
CA GLU A 65 11.07 17.66 5.25
C GLU A 65 11.14 19.13 4.81
N GLY A 66 10.05 19.69 4.27
CA GLY A 66 10.00 21.11 3.84
C GLY A 66 10.02 22.14 4.98
N LYS A 67 9.72 21.72 6.23
CA LYS A 67 9.70 22.60 7.40
C LYS A 67 11.06 22.67 8.14
N LYS A 68 12.09 21.97 7.63
CA LYS A 68 13.45 21.99 8.17
C LYS A 68 14.42 22.86 7.36
N ALA A 69 13.93 23.55 6.33
CA ALA A 69 14.68 24.52 5.53
C ALA A 69 14.39 25.94 5.99
#